data_AF-A0AAV6B126-F1
#
_entry.id   AF-A0AAV6B126-F1
#
_cell.length_a   1.000
_cell.length_b   1.000
_cell.length_c   1.000
_cell.angle_alpha   90.00
_cell.angle_beta   90.00
_cell.angle_gamma   90.00
#
_symmetry.space_group_name_H-M   'P 1'
#
loop_
_entity.id
_entity.type
_entity.pdbx_description
1 polymer ?
#
loop_
_entity_poly.entity_id
_entity_poly.type
_entity_poly.pdbx_seq_one_letter_code
_entity_poly.pdbx_strand_id
1 'polypeptide(L)'
;MRLTKKFCALVSSLAAVTASAQGVAQVQPPAPAGANPAADDARLRDALRRALQGDTPPPASPVVPIAPATPPAPAITDGPITAPSVTTRSYTFPTTNAVMIPMSTNATTVALSLEEAIMLALEHNRDIQVERYTPIITEYDRRALYGYYDPALAASWTRTHSERESGGFNQNTGNTFDTSSETKGDIFAFGLGGYLPSGMRYDINENFSHTDATFREIDPLSTNQTVVINRNDTWAVAGTATARQPLLRNFWIDAPRLQIKLARRFVRISELELERYVMDIINQVEQAYYILVANRELVRAGEADVNVKRQFFDEQHRRVEVGALAPLDEKLAQAELALSELNLHTARKNAVDAEAVLKGLIHDNFIGRINTHLDLTDRMLAIPPQLELFDAFKEATDKRPDLQAQRIRLEQLQIQLKYDFNQLFPALDVFGTYGLNGLDLNLRGALEDQRQRNIPQYSFGLALTTPLTMWRERNNLKSTKAAKAQEIRRLKALEELVVQEVDFQVRLMRTTWNILPLLRQRVKYQEDALEAEKKKLDAGKSTTFNVLQIASDLTQARTEEIGTLRDYNQAISELNFRKGTTLERWRINPPPRTDP
;
A
#
# COMPACT_ATOMS: atom_id res chain seq x y z
N MET A 1 -59.26 22.89 23.88
CA MET A 1 -59.27 23.13 25.35
C MET A 1 -58.63 21.91 25.98
N ARG A 2 -57.39 21.90 26.50
CA ARG A 2 -56.68 22.80 27.43
C ARG A 2 -57.20 22.67 28.88
N LEU A 3 -56.25 22.44 29.79
CA LEU A 3 -56.32 22.28 31.26
C LEU A 3 -56.85 20.92 31.76
N THR A 4 -56.09 20.04 32.44
CA THR A 4 -55.09 20.12 33.55
C THR A 4 -55.69 20.05 34.96
N LYS A 5 -54.84 19.61 35.91
CA LYS A 5 -54.96 19.70 37.38
C LYS A 5 -55.82 18.65 38.12
N LYS A 6 -55.20 17.50 38.36
CA LYS A 6 -54.69 17.19 39.71
C LYS A 6 -53.18 16.91 39.52
N PHE A 7 -52.27 17.88 39.69
CA PHE A 7 -51.77 18.41 40.97
C PHE A 7 -51.49 17.25 41.94
N CYS A 8 -50.25 16.75 42.05
CA CYS A 8 -49.06 17.34 42.68
C CYS A 8 -49.21 17.63 44.18
N ALA A 9 -48.24 17.12 44.95
CA ALA A 9 -48.02 17.25 46.41
C ALA A 9 -49.13 16.63 47.29
N LEU A 10 -48.86 15.73 48.23
CA LEU A 10 -47.68 15.52 49.08
C LEU A 10 -46.99 14.17 48.79
N VAL A 11 -45.66 14.02 48.69
CA VAL A 11 -44.56 14.50 49.55
C VAL A 11 -44.41 13.67 50.84
N SER A 12 -43.48 12.71 50.75
CA SER A 12 -42.60 12.17 51.79
C SER A 12 -43.18 11.59 53.10
N SER A 13 -42.96 10.29 53.28
CA SER A 13 -42.34 9.75 54.50
C SER A 13 -41.55 8.46 54.22
N LEU A 14 -40.38 8.35 54.85
CA LEU A 14 -39.69 7.18 55.44
C LEU A 14 -39.94 5.79 54.77
N ALA A 15 -38.93 5.07 54.25
CA ALA A 15 -37.79 4.44 54.95
C ALA A 15 -38.22 3.56 56.15
N ALA A 16 -37.85 2.29 56.30
CA ALA A 16 -36.92 1.40 55.59
C ALA A 16 -37.55 -0.04 55.53
N VAL A 17 -36.97 -1.09 54.91
CA VAL A 17 -35.66 -1.73 55.19
C VAL A 17 -35.12 -2.44 53.93
N THR A 18 -33.79 -2.58 53.89
CA THR A 18 -32.90 -3.29 52.93
C THR A 18 -33.29 -4.77 52.69
N ALA A 19 -32.81 -5.52 51.68
CA ALA A 19 -31.70 -5.41 50.73
C ALA A 19 -31.96 -6.37 49.53
N SER A 20 -31.21 -6.46 48.42
CA SER A 20 -30.21 -5.60 47.74
C SER A 20 -29.80 -6.25 46.40
N ALA A 21 -29.77 -5.51 45.28
CA ALA A 21 -29.21 -6.01 44.00
C ALA A 21 -28.66 -4.88 43.10
N GLN A 22 -27.38 -5.03 42.73
CA GLN A 22 -26.66 -4.54 41.55
C GLN A 22 -27.22 -3.36 40.74
N GLY A 23 -26.49 -2.23 40.76
CA GLY A 23 -26.70 -1.10 39.84
C GLY A 23 -25.80 -1.17 38.60
N VAL A 24 -26.40 -0.99 37.42
CA VAL A 24 -25.74 -0.63 36.16
C VAL A 24 -25.90 0.87 35.95
N ALA A 25 -24.85 1.56 35.49
CA ALA A 25 -24.97 2.93 35.00
C ALA A 25 -23.99 3.17 33.83
N GLN A 26 -24.54 3.35 32.62
CA GLN A 26 -23.87 4.10 31.56
C GLN A 26 -24.57 5.45 31.39
N VAL A 27 -23.78 6.48 31.13
CA VAL A 27 -24.22 7.88 31.01
C VAL A 27 -24.44 8.23 29.53
N GLN A 28 -25.51 8.98 29.26
CA GLN A 28 -25.91 9.41 27.92
C GLN A 28 -25.61 10.91 27.72
N PRO A 29 -24.98 11.34 26.60
CA PRO A 29 -24.65 12.74 26.35
C PRO A 29 -25.83 13.56 25.76
N PRO A 30 -25.79 14.91 25.87
CA PRO A 30 -26.95 15.77 25.61
C PRO A 30 -27.19 16.14 24.14
N ALA A 31 -28.41 16.59 23.83
CA ALA A 31 -28.83 17.02 22.51
C ALA A 31 -28.46 18.50 22.20
N PRO A 32 -27.98 18.83 20.98
CA PRO A 32 -27.77 20.20 20.55
C PRO A 32 -29.06 20.86 20.04
N ALA A 33 -29.15 22.19 20.16
CA ALA A 33 -30.31 22.96 19.74
C ALA A 33 -30.28 23.34 18.26
N GLY A 34 -31.46 23.27 17.61
CA GLY A 34 -31.82 24.15 16.49
C GLY A 34 -31.05 24.04 15.16
N ALA A 35 -31.20 22.93 14.43
CA ALA A 35 -30.82 22.84 13.02
C ALA A 35 -32.07 22.82 12.12
N ASN A 36 -32.21 23.81 11.22
CA ASN A 36 -33.26 23.85 10.21
C ASN A 36 -32.64 23.56 8.82
N PRO A 37 -32.80 22.36 8.25
CA PRO A 37 -32.04 21.93 7.07
C PRO A 37 -32.29 22.75 5.80
N ALA A 38 -33.38 23.53 5.75
CA ALA A 38 -33.65 24.46 4.65
C ALA A 38 -32.76 25.72 4.67
N ALA A 39 -32.23 26.11 5.85
CA ALA A 39 -31.45 27.34 5.99
C ALA A 39 -29.97 27.16 5.57
N ASP A 40 -29.39 25.97 5.79
CA ASP A 40 -27.98 25.72 5.50
C ASP A 40 -27.73 25.39 4.02
N ASP A 41 -28.69 24.77 3.32
CA ASP A 41 -28.63 24.58 1.86
C ASP A 41 -28.73 25.93 1.13
N ALA A 42 -29.53 26.88 1.63
CA ALA A 42 -29.55 28.26 1.11
C ALA A 42 -28.20 28.97 1.31
N ARG A 43 -27.61 28.86 2.51
CA ARG A 43 -26.29 29.45 2.83
C ARG A 43 -25.17 28.87 1.97
N LEU A 44 -25.16 27.55 1.74
CA LEU A 44 -24.18 26.89 0.88
C LEU A 44 -24.31 27.33 -0.58
N ARG A 45 -25.54 27.48 -1.09
CA ARG A 45 -25.78 27.99 -2.45
C ARG A 45 -25.33 29.45 -2.60
N ASP A 46 -25.60 30.32 -1.62
CA ASP A 46 -25.16 31.72 -1.64
C ASP A 46 -23.66 31.91 -1.39
N ALA A 47 -23.00 30.96 -0.71
CA ALA A 47 -21.55 30.91 -0.60
C ALA A 47 -20.91 30.47 -1.93
N LEU A 48 -21.44 29.42 -2.57
CA LEU A 48 -20.96 28.94 -3.87
C LEU A 48 -21.16 30.00 -4.96
N ARG A 49 -22.28 30.72 -4.93
CA ARG A 49 -22.61 31.80 -5.88
C ARG A 49 -21.65 32.98 -5.77
N ARG A 50 -21.24 33.35 -4.55
CA ARG A 50 -20.22 34.38 -4.31
C ARG A 50 -18.81 33.93 -4.71
N ALA A 51 -18.44 32.69 -4.40
CA ALA A 51 -17.15 32.13 -4.81
C ALA A 51 -16.98 32.07 -6.35
N LEU A 52 -18.08 31.85 -7.08
CA LEU A 52 -18.11 31.87 -8.55
C LEU A 52 -18.13 33.28 -9.18
N GLN A 53 -18.30 34.35 -8.38
CA GLN A 53 -18.37 35.74 -8.86
C GLN A 53 -17.08 36.55 -8.61
N GLY A 54 -16.07 35.97 -7.96
CA GLY A 54 -14.72 36.56 -7.88
C GLY A 54 -14.52 37.66 -6.83
N ASP A 55 -15.52 37.99 -6.02
CA ASP A 55 -15.39 38.99 -4.96
C ASP A 55 -14.58 38.47 -3.75
N THR A 56 -13.39 39.02 -3.55
CA THR A 56 -12.58 38.80 -2.34
C THR A 56 -12.96 39.79 -1.24
N PRO A 57 -13.40 39.34 -0.04
CA PRO A 57 -13.61 40.24 1.10
C PRO A 57 -12.27 40.66 1.76
N PRO A 58 -12.22 41.82 2.44
CA PRO A 58 -11.01 42.34 3.08
C PRO A 58 -10.58 41.53 4.32
N PRO A 59 -9.31 41.61 4.74
CA PRO A 59 -8.78 40.82 5.84
C PRO A 59 -9.34 41.25 7.20
N ALA A 60 -9.75 40.28 8.02
CA ALA A 60 -10.14 40.49 9.42
C ALA A 60 -8.97 40.19 10.37
N SER A 61 -8.81 41.04 11.39
CA SER A 61 -7.82 40.87 12.47
C SER A 61 -8.05 39.59 13.30
N PRO A 62 -7.01 39.03 13.95
CA PRO A 62 -7.03 37.66 14.43
C PRO A 62 -7.89 37.45 15.68
N VAL A 63 -8.66 36.37 15.68
CA VAL A 63 -9.38 35.83 16.85
C VAL A 63 -8.55 34.71 17.48
N VAL A 64 -8.39 34.74 18.80
CA VAL A 64 -7.67 33.71 19.57
C VAL A 64 -8.46 32.39 19.56
N PRO A 65 -7.85 31.24 19.23
CA PRO A 65 -8.54 29.96 19.20
C PRO A 65 -8.73 29.37 20.61
N ILE A 66 -9.96 28.93 20.91
CA ILE A 66 -10.27 28.11 22.09
C ILE A 66 -10.06 26.64 21.71
N ALA A 67 -9.32 25.89 22.52
CA ALA A 67 -9.00 24.49 22.29
C ALA A 67 -10.19 23.54 22.61
N PRO A 68 -10.35 22.41 21.89
CA PRO A 68 -11.34 21.38 22.23
C PRO A 68 -10.93 20.57 23.47
N ALA A 69 -11.90 20.14 24.26
CA ALA A 69 -11.69 19.47 25.55
C ALA A 69 -11.44 17.95 25.45
N THR A 70 -10.49 17.47 26.25
CA THR A 70 -10.13 16.05 26.43
C THR A 70 -10.88 15.44 27.65
N PRO A 71 -11.29 14.16 27.63
CA PRO A 71 -11.88 13.50 28.81
C PRO A 71 -10.88 13.32 29.97
N PRO A 72 -11.35 13.22 31.23
CA PRO A 72 -10.50 13.30 32.41
C PRO A 72 -9.75 12.00 32.75
N ALA A 73 -8.51 12.14 33.22
CA ALA A 73 -7.74 11.08 33.88
C ALA A 73 -8.01 11.10 35.41
N PRO A 74 -7.89 9.95 36.11
CA PRO A 74 -8.12 9.88 37.55
C PRO A 74 -7.01 10.58 38.36
N ALA A 75 -7.38 11.19 39.48
CA ALA A 75 -6.46 11.91 40.36
C ALA A 75 -5.64 10.96 41.25
N ILE A 76 -4.35 11.29 41.45
CA ILE A 76 -3.50 10.75 42.51
C ILE A 76 -2.88 11.95 43.25
N THR A 77 -2.83 11.84 44.58
CA THR A 77 -2.58 12.93 45.54
C THR A 77 -1.11 13.35 45.66
N ASP A 78 -0.89 14.64 45.92
CA ASP A 78 0.43 15.22 46.22
C ASP A 78 1.09 14.63 47.50
N GLY A 79 2.38 14.37 47.38
CA GLY A 79 3.29 14.04 48.49
C GLY A 79 4.75 14.21 48.03
N PRO A 80 5.66 14.74 48.85
CA PRO A 80 7.00 15.14 48.39
C PRO A 80 7.90 13.93 48.19
N ILE A 81 8.38 13.71 46.96
CA ILE A 81 9.37 12.67 46.64
C ILE A 81 10.73 13.32 46.39
N THR A 82 11.71 12.89 47.17
CA THR A 82 13.11 13.34 47.13
C THR A 82 13.74 13.03 45.77
N ALA A 83 14.61 13.92 45.28
CA ALA A 83 15.31 13.70 44.01
C ALA A 83 16.14 12.40 44.05
N PRO A 84 15.99 11.48 43.08
CA PRO A 84 16.79 10.26 43.03
C PRO A 84 18.25 10.59 42.70
N SER A 85 19.16 10.13 43.55
CA SER A 85 20.60 10.22 43.32
C SER A 85 21.01 9.39 42.09
N VAL A 86 21.44 10.07 41.04
CA VAL A 86 22.02 9.44 39.86
C VAL A 86 23.33 8.76 40.27
N THR A 87 23.27 7.46 40.51
CA THR A 87 24.46 6.64 40.76
C THR A 87 25.17 6.43 39.43
N THR A 88 26.23 7.20 39.19
CA THR A 88 27.13 7.01 38.05
C THR A 88 27.84 5.66 38.14
N ARG A 89 27.27 4.63 37.50
CA ARG A 89 28.02 3.41 37.19
C ARG A 89 29.06 3.74 36.13
N SER A 90 30.31 3.93 36.57
CA SER A 90 31.47 3.95 35.70
C SER A 90 31.63 2.57 35.05
N TYR A 91 31.33 2.47 33.76
CA TYR A 91 31.79 1.36 32.94
C TYR A 91 33.27 1.58 32.62
N THR A 92 34.16 0.97 33.40
CA THR A 92 35.53 0.71 32.97
C THR A 92 35.47 -0.30 31.83
N PHE A 93 35.78 0.15 30.61
CA PHE A 93 36.01 -0.75 29.50
C PHE A 93 37.16 -1.71 29.86
N PRO A 94 36.99 -3.04 29.78
CA PRO A 94 38.12 -3.94 29.91
C PRO A 94 39.09 -3.67 28.78
N THR A 95 40.37 -3.46 29.10
CA THR A 95 41.47 -3.27 28.16
C THR A 95 41.70 -4.56 27.39
N THR A 96 40.81 -4.83 26.44
CA THR A 96 40.90 -5.96 25.52
C THR A 96 42.06 -5.66 24.60
N ASN A 97 43.08 -6.51 24.60
CA ASN A 97 44.19 -6.42 23.66
C ASN A 97 43.60 -6.23 22.26
N ALA A 98 44.07 -5.18 21.56
CA ALA A 98 43.66 -4.94 20.19
C ALA A 98 44.11 -6.13 19.34
N VAL A 99 43.20 -7.07 19.11
CA VAL A 99 43.31 -8.02 18.01
C VAL A 99 43.22 -7.16 16.77
N MET A 100 44.40 -6.78 16.25
CA MET A 100 44.52 -6.30 14.89
C MET A 100 44.00 -7.44 14.02
N ILE A 101 42.73 -7.33 13.59
CA ILE A 101 42.26 -8.04 12.42
C ILE A 101 43.25 -7.61 11.33
N PRO A 102 44.04 -8.51 10.73
CA PRO A 102 44.88 -8.12 9.62
C PRO A 102 43.94 -7.62 8.53
N MET A 103 44.00 -6.32 8.23
CA MET A 103 43.45 -5.80 6.98
C MET A 103 44.16 -6.58 5.87
N SER A 104 43.45 -7.57 5.31
CA SER A 104 43.92 -8.30 4.14
C SER A 104 44.09 -7.28 3.03
N THR A 105 45.33 -6.90 2.76
CA THR A 105 45.72 -5.78 1.88
C THR A 105 45.41 -6.06 0.40
N ASN A 106 44.88 -7.24 0.13
CA ASN A 106 44.37 -7.69 -1.16
C ASN A 106 42.89 -7.29 -1.28
N ALA A 107 42.63 -6.02 -1.59
CA ALA A 107 41.31 -5.61 -2.08
C ALA A 107 41.02 -6.41 -3.36
N THR A 108 40.06 -7.31 -3.33
CA THR A 108 39.71 -8.13 -4.50
C THR A 108 39.09 -7.20 -5.55
N THR A 109 39.82 -6.97 -6.65
CA THR A 109 39.34 -6.21 -7.79
C THR A 109 38.48 -7.10 -8.68
N VAL A 110 37.21 -6.72 -8.85
CA VAL A 110 36.27 -7.44 -9.72
C VAL A 110 35.99 -6.58 -10.93
N ALA A 111 36.45 -7.02 -12.11
CA ALA A 111 36.08 -6.42 -13.38
C ALA A 111 34.56 -6.58 -13.58
N LEU A 112 33.89 -5.48 -13.94
CA LEU A 112 32.45 -5.41 -14.08
C LEU A 112 32.10 -4.56 -15.31
N SER A 113 31.32 -5.14 -16.22
CA SER A 113 30.63 -4.43 -17.32
C SER A 113 29.23 -3.97 -16.88
N LEU A 114 28.59 -3.12 -17.68
CA LEU A 114 27.22 -2.67 -17.40
C LEU A 114 26.20 -3.82 -17.45
N GLU A 115 26.38 -4.77 -18.39
CA GLU A 115 25.49 -5.93 -18.51
C GLU A 115 25.59 -6.85 -17.29
N GLU A 116 26.82 -7.12 -16.82
CA GLU A 116 27.05 -7.90 -15.59
C GLU A 116 26.51 -7.19 -14.34
N ALA A 117 26.64 -5.85 -14.25
CA ALA A 117 26.08 -5.08 -13.14
C ALA A 117 24.54 -5.19 -13.09
N ILE A 118 23.87 -5.17 -14.24
CA ILE A 118 22.42 -5.35 -14.36
C ILE A 118 22.03 -6.78 -13.99
N MET A 119 22.74 -7.80 -14.48
CA MET A 119 22.46 -9.20 -14.13
C MET A 119 22.61 -9.47 -12.62
N LEU A 120 23.68 -8.96 -12.00
CA LEU A 120 23.88 -9.06 -10.55
C LEU A 120 22.76 -8.36 -9.77
N ALA A 121 22.29 -7.19 -10.21
CA ALA A 121 21.13 -6.53 -9.60
C ALA A 121 19.85 -7.37 -9.74
N LEU A 122 19.57 -7.94 -10.91
CA LEU A 122 18.36 -8.75 -11.13
C LEU A 122 18.30 -10.02 -10.27
N GLU A 123 19.45 -10.56 -9.88
CA GLU A 123 19.60 -11.74 -9.03
C GLU A 123 19.67 -11.39 -7.54
N HIS A 124 20.49 -10.43 -7.15
CA HIS A 124 20.85 -10.15 -5.75
C HIS A 124 20.21 -8.90 -5.13
N ASN A 125 19.57 -8.02 -5.91
CA ASN A 125 18.89 -6.85 -5.35
C ASN A 125 17.72 -7.30 -4.46
N ARG A 126 17.80 -6.99 -3.16
CA ARG A 126 16.80 -7.41 -2.17
C ARG A 126 15.42 -6.80 -2.42
N ASP A 127 15.35 -5.61 -2.97
CA ASP A 127 14.07 -4.93 -3.18
C ASP A 127 13.31 -5.57 -4.36
N ILE A 128 14.02 -5.97 -5.43
CA ILE A 128 13.46 -6.85 -6.48
C ILE A 128 12.99 -8.18 -5.87
N GLN A 129 13.78 -8.79 -4.98
CA GLN A 129 13.40 -10.06 -4.33
C GLN A 129 12.14 -9.92 -3.46
N VAL A 130 11.96 -8.77 -2.78
CA VAL A 130 10.73 -8.45 -2.02
C VAL A 130 9.55 -8.23 -2.97
N GLU A 131 9.68 -7.36 -3.96
CA GLU A 131 8.56 -7.01 -4.85
C GLU A 131 8.09 -8.19 -5.72
N ARG A 132 8.97 -9.17 -6.01
CA ARG A 132 8.59 -10.44 -6.65
C ARG A 132 7.54 -11.24 -5.86
N TYR A 133 7.39 -11.03 -4.56
CA TYR A 133 6.32 -11.67 -3.78
C TYR A 133 4.96 -10.99 -3.93
N THR A 134 4.88 -9.72 -4.33
CA THR A 134 3.60 -8.99 -4.43
C THR A 134 2.62 -9.66 -5.40
N PRO A 135 2.99 -10.02 -6.66
CA PRO A 135 2.09 -10.73 -7.56
C PRO A 135 1.71 -12.12 -7.04
N ILE A 136 2.63 -12.82 -6.38
CA ILE A 136 2.40 -14.15 -5.81
C ILE A 136 1.35 -14.08 -4.68
N ILE A 137 1.45 -13.09 -3.79
CA ILE A 137 0.48 -12.83 -2.72
C ILE A 137 -0.89 -12.51 -3.32
N THR A 138 -0.97 -11.59 -4.29
CA THR A 138 -2.27 -11.21 -4.89
C THR A 138 -2.93 -12.35 -5.68
N GLU A 139 -2.13 -13.27 -6.26
CA GLU A 139 -2.63 -14.50 -6.89
C GLU A 139 -3.17 -15.49 -5.85
N TYR A 140 -2.52 -15.63 -4.68
CA TYR A 140 -3.07 -16.41 -3.57
C TYR A 140 -4.34 -15.77 -2.99
N ASP A 141 -4.41 -14.45 -2.84
CA ASP A 141 -5.63 -13.73 -2.43
C ASP A 141 -6.76 -13.97 -3.45
N ARG A 142 -6.47 -13.89 -4.75
CA ARG A 142 -7.43 -14.20 -5.82
C ARG A 142 -7.92 -15.64 -5.75
N ARG A 143 -7.05 -16.60 -5.39
CA ARG A 143 -7.43 -18.01 -5.19
C ARG A 143 -8.26 -18.19 -3.92
N ALA A 144 -7.91 -17.53 -2.82
CA ALA A 144 -8.66 -17.59 -1.55
C ALA A 144 -10.12 -17.12 -1.71
N LEU A 145 -10.40 -16.17 -2.61
CA LEU A 145 -11.77 -15.76 -2.95
C LEU A 145 -12.64 -16.87 -3.55
N TYR A 146 -12.06 -17.94 -4.13
CA TYR A 146 -12.83 -19.10 -4.58
C TYR A 146 -13.33 -19.96 -3.41
N GLY A 147 -12.77 -19.83 -2.21
CA GLY A 147 -13.25 -20.49 -1.00
C GLY A 147 -14.68 -20.06 -0.60
N TYR A 148 -15.23 -19.01 -1.21
CA TYR A 148 -16.67 -18.71 -1.13
C TYR A 148 -17.56 -19.82 -1.70
N TYR A 149 -17.03 -20.65 -2.61
CA TYR A 149 -17.71 -21.80 -3.20
C TYR A 149 -17.46 -23.11 -2.44
N ASP A 150 -16.62 -23.10 -1.41
CA ASP A 150 -16.35 -24.31 -0.63
C ASP A 150 -17.61 -24.73 0.15
N PRO A 151 -17.97 -26.03 0.16
CA PRO A 151 -19.07 -26.53 0.95
C PRO A 151 -18.75 -26.43 2.45
N ALA A 152 -19.59 -25.72 3.20
CA ALA A 152 -19.52 -25.65 4.64
C ALA A 152 -20.29 -26.83 5.26
N LEU A 153 -19.56 -27.69 5.98
CA LEU A 153 -20.15 -28.68 6.88
C LEU A 153 -20.37 -28.04 8.26
N ALA A 154 -21.62 -27.96 8.68
CA ALA A 154 -22.04 -27.53 10.01
C ALA A 154 -22.55 -28.73 10.81
N ALA A 155 -22.18 -28.80 12.09
CA ALA A 155 -22.75 -29.71 13.06
C ALA A 155 -22.97 -28.95 14.37
N SER A 156 -24.16 -29.05 14.95
CA SER A 156 -24.48 -28.45 16.24
C SER A 156 -25.34 -29.39 17.09
N TRP A 157 -25.17 -29.31 18.40
CA TRP A 157 -26.08 -29.87 19.38
C TRP A 157 -26.61 -28.73 20.24
N THR A 158 -27.93 -28.70 20.44
CA THR A 158 -28.60 -27.70 21.28
C THR A 158 -29.55 -28.43 22.22
N ARG A 159 -29.32 -28.29 23.53
CA ARG A 159 -30.25 -28.73 24.56
C ARG A 159 -31.06 -27.54 25.05
N THR A 160 -32.38 -27.63 24.94
CA THR A 160 -33.32 -26.66 25.49
C THR A 160 -34.03 -27.25 26.71
N HIS A 161 -34.17 -26.43 27.75
CA HIS A 161 -35.06 -26.71 28.86
C HIS A 161 -35.93 -25.48 29.06
N SER A 162 -37.24 -25.68 29.02
CA SER A 162 -38.24 -24.64 29.25
C SER A 162 -39.22 -25.16 30.27
N GLU A 163 -39.25 -24.53 31.44
CA GLU A 163 -40.29 -24.72 32.43
C GLU A 163 -41.21 -23.49 32.40
N ARG A 164 -42.52 -23.73 32.40
CA ARG A 164 -43.55 -22.70 32.51
C ARG A 164 -44.44 -23.09 33.68
N GLU A 165 -44.36 -22.32 34.76
CA GLU A 165 -45.27 -22.44 35.89
C GLU A 165 -46.65 -21.84 35.55
N SER A 166 -47.69 -22.31 36.21
CA SER A 166 -49.07 -21.82 36.02
C SER A 166 -49.21 -20.37 36.51
N GLY A 167 -49.74 -19.47 35.67
CA GLY A 167 -50.16 -18.14 36.08
C GLY A 167 -51.40 -18.19 36.98
N GLY A 168 -51.22 -18.06 38.29
CA GLY A 168 -52.30 -18.27 39.28
C GLY A 168 -52.93 -17.01 39.90
N PHE A 169 -53.99 -16.41 39.34
CA PHE A 169 -55.01 -15.70 40.14
C PHE A 169 -56.38 -15.38 39.50
N ASN A 170 -57.48 -15.73 40.19
CA ASN A 170 -58.84 -15.20 39.99
C ASN A 170 -59.46 -14.83 41.35
N GLN A 171 -60.11 -13.66 41.44
CA GLN A 171 -60.46 -13.05 42.73
C GLN A 171 -61.86 -13.39 43.28
N ASN A 172 -62.78 -13.92 42.46
CA ASN A 172 -64.16 -14.20 42.89
C ASN A 172 -64.49 -15.71 42.94
N THR A 173 -63.70 -16.56 42.28
CA THR A 173 -63.76 -18.03 42.41
C THR A 173 -62.38 -18.69 42.59
N GLY A 174 -61.30 -17.91 42.78
CA GLY A 174 -59.93 -18.41 42.98
C GLY A 174 -59.19 -18.79 41.69
N ASN A 175 -59.88 -19.49 40.78
CA ASN A 175 -59.22 -20.31 39.75
C ASN A 175 -58.73 -19.56 38.49
N THR A 176 -57.44 -19.69 38.23
CA THR A 176 -56.84 -19.71 36.90
C THR A 176 -55.99 -20.98 36.80
N PHE A 177 -56.31 -21.83 35.83
CA PHE A 177 -55.59 -23.08 35.58
C PHE A 177 -54.85 -22.95 34.25
N ASP A 178 -53.69 -22.29 34.27
CA ASP A 178 -52.72 -22.49 33.20
C ASP A 178 -52.05 -23.84 33.43
N THR A 179 -51.95 -24.67 32.40
CA THR A 179 -51.22 -25.94 32.53
C THR A 179 -49.73 -25.63 32.70
N SER A 180 -49.14 -26.01 33.83
CA SER A 180 -47.68 -25.92 33.93
C SER A 180 -47.05 -26.96 32.99
N SER A 181 -45.94 -26.58 32.36
CA SER A 181 -45.29 -27.43 31.36
C SER A 181 -43.78 -27.43 31.55
N GLU A 182 -43.23 -28.64 31.61
CA GLU A 182 -41.80 -28.88 31.62
C GLU A 182 -41.43 -29.51 30.27
N THR A 183 -40.69 -28.80 29.43
CA THR A 183 -40.24 -29.28 28.13
C THR A 183 -38.72 -29.38 28.10
N LYS A 184 -38.20 -30.54 27.74
CA LYS A 184 -36.78 -30.81 27.48
C LYS A 184 -36.64 -31.20 26.02
N GLY A 185 -35.81 -30.49 25.29
CA GLY A 185 -35.48 -30.76 23.90
C GLY A 185 -33.98 -30.98 23.71
N ASP A 186 -33.61 -31.97 22.92
CA ASP A 186 -32.25 -32.15 22.40
C ASP A 186 -32.32 -32.15 20.88
N ILE A 187 -31.63 -31.21 20.23
CA ILE A 187 -31.56 -31.11 18.77
C ILE A 187 -30.11 -31.33 18.34
N PHE A 188 -29.87 -32.35 17.52
CA PHE A 188 -28.63 -32.54 16.77
C PHE A 188 -28.89 -32.14 15.32
N ALA A 189 -28.26 -31.06 14.87
CA ALA A 189 -28.42 -30.55 13.51
C ALA A 189 -27.11 -30.73 12.74
N PHE A 190 -27.19 -31.38 11.59
CA PHE A 190 -26.12 -31.48 10.60
C PHE A 190 -26.52 -30.69 9.36
N GLY A 191 -25.55 -30.06 8.70
CA GLY A 191 -25.78 -29.25 7.52
C GLY A 191 -24.61 -29.27 6.57
N LEU A 192 -24.87 -29.35 5.27
CA LEU A 192 -23.91 -29.16 4.20
C LEU A 192 -24.48 -28.11 3.24
N GLY A 193 -23.88 -26.92 3.20
CA GLY A 193 -24.38 -25.82 2.38
C GLY A 193 -23.27 -25.04 1.71
N GLY A 194 -23.59 -24.35 0.62
CA GLY A 194 -22.62 -23.59 -0.14
C GLY A 194 -23.22 -22.82 -1.30
N TYR A 195 -22.35 -22.21 -2.10
CA TYR A 195 -22.72 -21.48 -3.30
C TYR A 195 -22.06 -22.10 -4.53
N LEU A 196 -22.76 -22.05 -5.66
CA LEU A 196 -22.24 -22.44 -6.96
C LEU A 196 -21.82 -21.20 -7.77
N PRO A 197 -20.92 -21.34 -8.76
CA PRO A 197 -20.52 -20.22 -9.64
C PRO A 197 -21.67 -19.55 -10.43
N SER A 198 -22.84 -20.18 -10.53
CA SER A 198 -24.07 -19.58 -11.09
C SER A 198 -24.74 -18.56 -10.16
N GLY A 199 -24.30 -18.46 -8.91
CA GLY A 199 -24.99 -17.75 -7.83
C GLY A 199 -26.08 -18.58 -7.14
N MET A 200 -26.28 -19.86 -7.51
CA MET A 200 -27.20 -20.74 -6.78
C MET A 200 -26.64 -21.03 -5.39
N ARG A 201 -27.46 -20.83 -4.36
CA ARG A 201 -27.22 -21.36 -3.02
C ARG A 201 -27.87 -22.74 -2.91
N TYR A 202 -27.18 -23.68 -2.28
CA TYR A 202 -27.73 -24.95 -1.85
C TYR A 202 -27.48 -25.15 -0.35
N ASP A 203 -28.45 -25.75 0.34
CA ASP A 203 -28.30 -26.17 1.74
C ASP A 203 -29.01 -27.52 1.92
N ILE A 204 -28.28 -28.51 2.42
CA ILE A 204 -28.79 -29.84 2.80
C ILE A 204 -28.67 -29.93 4.32
N ASN A 205 -29.76 -30.18 5.03
CA ASN A 205 -29.80 -30.21 6.48
C ASN A 205 -30.48 -31.49 6.98
N GLU A 206 -29.94 -32.07 8.04
CA GLU A 206 -30.47 -33.27 8.70
C GLU A 206 -30.58 -32.98 10.19
N ASN A 207 -31.80 -32.96 10.73
CA ASN A 207 -32.05 -32.63 12.13
C ASN A 207 -32.65 -33.83 12.87
N PHE A 208 -32.05 -34.20 13.99
CA PHE A 208 -32.58 -35.18 14.94
C PHE A 208 -33.02 -34.42 16.19
N SER A 209 -34.32 -34.35 16.46
CA SER A 209 -34.87 -33.69 17.64
C SER A 209 -35.59 -34.69 18.54
N HIS A 210 -35.10 -34.84 19.76
CA HIS A 210 -35.77 -35.52 20.86
C HIS A 210 -36.49 -34.48 21.72
N THR A 211 -37.76 -34.73 22.07
CA THR A 211 -38.57 -33.83 22.92
C THR A 211 -39.36 -34.66 23.94
N ASP A 212 -39.05 -34.44 25.22
CA ASP A 212 -39.82 -34.92 26.38
C ASP A 212 -40.56 -33.72 26.99
N ALA A 213 -41.88 -33.68 26.82
CA ALA A 213 -42.76 -32.64 27.31
C ALA A 213 -43.77 -33.22 28.31
N THR A 214 -43.75 -32.72 29.54
CA THR A 214 -44.70 -33.09 30.60
C THR A 214 -45.61 -31.90 30.90
N PHE A 215 -46.92 -32.10 30.74
CA PHE A 215 -47.95 -31.12 31.04
C PHE A 215 -48.67 -31.50 32.32
N ARG A 216 -48.85 -30.53 33.22
CA ARG A 216 -49.49 -30.71 34.52
C ARG A 216 -50.61 -29.69 34.69
N GLU A 217 -51.70 -30.13 35.32
CA GLU A 217 -52.81 -29.27 35.72
C GLU A 217 -53.00 -29.37 37.23
N ILE A 218 -53.56 -28.34 37.86
CA ILE A 218 -53.93 -28.37 39.29
C ILE A 218 -55.32 -28.98 39.37
N ASP A 219 -55.45 -30.10 40.09
CA ASP A 219 -56.75 -30.76 40.25
C ASP A 219 -57.71 -29.85 41.06
N PRO A 220 -58.87 -29.44 40.50
CA PRO A 220 -59.83 -28.57 41.20
C PRO A 220 -60.59 -29.27 42.33
N LEU A 221 -60.48 -30.60 42.47
CA LEU A 221 -61.21 -31.41 43.45
C LEU A 221 -60.32 -32.05 44.53
N SER A 222 -58.99 -31.97 44.41
CA SER A 222 -58.05 -32.48 45.43
C SER A 222 -56.95 -31.48 45.80
N THR A 223 -56.55 -31.54 47.08
CA THR A 223 -55.77 -30.55 47.84
C THR A 223 -54.54 -29.95 47.12
N ASN A 224 -54.74 -28.92 46.28
CA ASN A 224 -53.70 -28.23 45.50
C ASN A 224 -52.71 -29.15 44.77
N GLN A 225 -53.14 -30.37 44.40
CA GLN A 225 -52.23 -31.38 43.87
C GLN A 225 -52.09 -31.23 42.35
N THR A 226 -50.85 -31.17 41.87
CA THR A 226 -50.58 -31.15 40.42
C THR A 226 -50.61 -32.56 39.85
N VAL A 227 -51.46 -32.77 38.84
CA VAL A 227 -51.63 -34.04 38.14
C VAL A 227 -51.02 -33.93 36.75
N VAL A 228 -50.26 -34.93 36.32
CA VAL A 228 -49.75 -35.01 34.93
C VAL A 228 -50.91 -35.37 34.02
N ILE A 229 -51.29 -34.46 33.14
CA ILE A 229 -52.42 -34.63 32.20
C ILE A 229 -51.97 -35.16 30.83
N ASN A 230 -50.72 -34.90 30.45
CA ASN A 230 -50.15 -35.38 29.19
C ASN A 230 -48.63 -35.49 29.33
N ARG A 231 -48.04 -36.55 28.77
CA ARG A 231 -46.60 -36.65 28.53
C ARG A 231 -46.37 -37.07 27.09
N ASN A 232 -45.56 -36.29 26.38
CA ASN A 232 -45.15 -36.56 25.02
C ASN A 232 -43.64 -36.74 24.98
N ASP A 233 -43.18 -37.97 24.76
CA ASP A 233 -41.77 -38.34 24.56
C ASP A 233 -41.62 -38.79 23.11
N THR A 234 -40.96 -37.98 22.29
CA THR A 234 -40.93 -38.14 20.84
C THR A 234 -39.57 -37.84 20.24
N TRP A 235 -39.24 -38.59 19.20
CA TRP A 235 -38.14 -38.34 18.29
C TRP A 235 -38.70 -37.95 16.94
N ALA A 236 -38.31 -36.77 16.45
CA ALA A 236 -38.52 -36.39 15.06
C ALA A 236 -37.17 -36.35 14.35
N VAL A 237 -37.16 -36.81 13.10
CA VAL A 237 -36.03 -36.63 12.19
C VAL A 237 -36.52 -35.89 10.95
N ALA A 238 -35.78 -34.85 10.55
CA ALA A 238 -36.16 -33.95 9.46
C ALA A 238 -34.96 -33.67 8.57
N GLY A 239 -34.89 -34.38 7.44
CA GLY A 239 -33.95 -34.14 6.36
C GLY A 239 -34.55 -33.19 5.33
N THR A 240 -33.86 -32.11 4.98
CA THR A 240 -34.31 -31.13 3.98
C THR A 240 -33.17 -30.72 3.07
N ALA A 241 -33.42 -30.69 1.77
CA ALA A 241 -32.53 -30.15 0.74
C ALA A 241 -33.21 -28.92 0.13
N THR A 242 -32.48 -27.80 0.08
CA THR A 242 -32.95 -26.55 -0.49
C THR A 242 -32.00 -26.06 -1.59
N ALA A 243 -32.58 -25.45 -2.62
CA ALA A 243 -31.85 -24.78 -3.68
C ALA A 243 -32.51 -23.42 -3.96
N ARG A 244 -31.71 -22.36 -4.08
CA ARG A 244 -32.19 -21.01 -4.40
C ARG A 244 -31.29 -20.36 -5.47
N GLN A 245 -31.85 -20.07 -6.63
CA GLN A 245 -31.17 -19.44 -7.77
C GLN A 245 -31.73 -18.03 -8.00
N PRO A 246 -30.91 -16.96 -7.88
CA PRO A 246 -31.31 -15.62 -8.32
C PRO A 246 -31.46 -15.57 -9.85
N LEU A 247 -32.50 -14.89 -10.35
CA LEU A 247 -32.79 -14.72 -11.79
C LEU A 247 -32.51 -13.32 -12.34
N LEU A 248 -32.62 -12.28 -11.50
CA LEU A 248 -32.47 -10.88 -11.89
C LEU A 248 -31.25 -10.24 -11.21
N ARG A 249 -31.45 -9.54 -10.09
CA ARG A 249 -30.34 -9.07 -9.25
C ARG A 249 -29.46 -10.25 -8.87
N ASN A 250 -28.13 -10.05 -8.87
CA ASN A 250 -27.13 -11.08 -8.58
C ASN A 250 -27.05 -12.27 -9.56
N PHE A 251 -27.84 -12.36 -10.63
CA PHE A 251 -27.71 -13.48 -11.58
C PHE A 251 -26.38 -13.45 -12.37
N TRP A 252 -26.05 -12.33 -13.02
CA TRP A 252 -24.85 -12.20 -13.86
C TRP A 252 -23.57 -11.82 -13.09
N ILE A 253 -23.71 -10.98 -12.07
CA ILE A 253 -22.62 -10.52 -11.18
C ILE A 253 -23.20 -10.31 -9.78
N ASP A 254 -22.75 -11.10 -8.82
CA ASP A 254 -22.95 -10.91 -7.38
C ASP A 254 -21.68 -10.32 -6.73
N ALA A 255 -21.70 -10.05 -5.42
CA ALA A 255 -20.55 -9.51 -4.72
C ALA A 255 -19.32 -10.44 -4.74
N PRO A 256 -19.42 -11.77 -4.55
CA PRO A 256 -18.29 -12.69 -4.69
C PRO A 256 -17.67 -12.70 -6.11
N ARG A 257 -18.48 -12.82 -7.17
CA ARG A 257 -17.99 -12.80 -8.56
C ARG A 257 -17.45 -11.44 -8.96
N LEU A 258 -17.97 -10.35 -8.38
CA LEU A 258 -17.35 -9.03 -8.48
C LEU A 258 -15.94 -9.06 -7.88
N GLN A 259 -15.77 -9.50 -6.63
CA GLN A 259 -14.46 -9.54 -5.98
C GLN A 259 -13.46 -10.41 -6.75
N ILE A 260 -13.86 -11.60 -7.21
CA ILE A 260 -13.00 -12.47 -8.04
C ILE A 260 -12.57 -11.77 -9.35
N LYS A 261 -13.48 -11.04 -10.01
CA LYS A 261 -13.17 -10.27 -11.23
C LYS A 261 -12.28 -9.07 -10.96
N LEU A 262 -12.46 -8.37 -9.84
CA LEU A 262 -11.60 -7.25 -9.42
C LEU A 262 -10.21 -7.73 -9.02
N ALA A 263 -10.11 -8.83 -8.26
CA ALA A 263 -8.85 -9.46 -7.85
C ALA A 263 -8.06 -9.99 -9.06
N ARG A 264 -8.71 -10.61 -10.07
CA ARG A 264 -8.04 -10.97 -11.33
C ARG A 264 -7.44 -9.75 -12.05
N ARG A 265 -8.10 -8.59 -11.98
CA ARG A 265 -7.55 -7.33 -12.52
C ARG A 265 -6.43 -6.77 -11.64
N PHE A 266 -6.48 -7.00 -10.33
CA PHE A 266 -5.47 -6.58 -9.36
C PHE A 266 -4.16 -7.38 -9.50
N VAL A 267 -4.22 -8.70 -9.70
CA VAL A 267 -3.05 -9.53 -10.05
C VAL A 267 -2.33 -8.94 -11.27
N ARG A 268 -3.08 -8.64 -12.34
CA ARG A 268 -2.50 -8.05 -13.55
C ARG A 268 -1.92 -6.64 -13.35
N ILE A 269 -2.44 -5.87 -12.40
CA ILE A 269 -1.84 -4.58 -11.99
C ILE A 269 -0.52 -4.83 -11.25
N SER A 270 -0.48 -5.74 -10.28
CA SER A 270 0.75 -6.04 -9.54
C SER A 270 1.87 -6.62 -10.41
N GLU A 271 1.54 -7.41 -11.45
CA GLU A 271 2.52 -7.85 -12.45
C GLU A 271 3.16 -6.67 -13.20
N LEU A 272 2.36 -5.68 -13.60
CA LEU A 272 2.83 -4.49 -14.32
C LEU A 272 3.59 -3.53 -13.39
N GLU A 273 3.21 -3.45 -12.12
CA GLU A 273 3.90 -2.68 -11.10
C GLU A 273 5.27 -3.31 -10.78
N LEU A 274 5.38 -4.65 -10.69
CA LEU A 274 6.66 -5.35 -10.63
C LEU A 274 7.49 -5.14 -11.92
N GLU A 275 6.87 -5.21 -13.10
CA GLU A 275 7.55 -4.96 -14.38
C GLU A 275 8.15 -3.54 -14.40
N ARG A 276 7.41 -2.53 -13.93
CA ARG A 276 7.87 -1.15 -13.77
C ARG A 276 8.98 -1.03 -12.72
N TYR A 277 8.86 -1.74 -11.61
CA TYR A 277 9.84 -1.71 -10.51
C TYR A 277 11.19 -2.28 -10.95
N VAL A 278 11.19 -3.40 -11.67
CA VAL A 278 12.41 -3.98 -12.26
C VAL A 278 13.03 -3.02 -13.27
N MET A 279 12.23 -2.36 -14.14
CA MET A 279 12.75 -1.32 -15.04
C MET A 279 13.39 -0.14 -14.30
N ASP A 280 12.86 0.25 -13.13
CA ASP A 280 13.40 1.35 -12.32
C ASP A 280 14.72 0.96 -11.66
N ILE A 281 14.84 -0.24 -11.09
CA ILE A 281 16.11 -0.72 -10.53
C ILE A 281 17.19 -0.85 -11.62
N ILE A 282 16.85 -1.35 -12.81
CA ILE A 282 17.79 -1.38 -13.95
C ILE A 282 18.25 0.04 -14.30
N ASN A 283 17.31 1.00 -14.39
CA ASN A 283 17.64 2.40 -14.63
C ASN A 283 18.57 2.94 -13.52
N GLN A 284 18.24 2.75 -12.24
CA GLN A 284 19.09 3.17 -11.11
C GLN A 284 20.51 2.57 -11.19
N VAL A 285 20.65 1.30 -11.61
CA VAL A 285 21.97 0.67 -11.85
C VAL A 285 22.71 1.33 -13.00
N GLU A 286 22.06 1.58 -14.14
CA GLU A 286 22.66 2.32 -15.26
C GLU A 286 23.10 3.74 -14.82
N GLN A 287 22.26 4.47 -14.09
CA GLN A 287 22.57 5.80 -13.55
C GLN A 287 23.79 5.75 -12.62
N ALA A 288 23.80 4.83 -11.64
CA ALA A 288 24.90 4.67 -10.68
C ALA A 288 26.21 4.24 -11.35
N TYR A 289 26.13 3.36 -12.35
CA TYR A 289 27.27 2.91 -13.15
C TYR A 289 27.93 4.11 -13.87
N TYR A 290 27.17 4.92 -14.61
CA TYR A 290 27.73 6.09 -15.30
C TYR A 290 28.27 7.15 -14.34
N ILE A 291 27.64 7.36 -13.18
CA ILE A 291 28.18 8.25 -12.14
C ILE A 291 29.54 7.74 -11.64
N LEU A 292 29.70 6.43 -11.41
CA LEU A 292 30.97 5.86 -10.95
C LEU A 292 32.06 5.92 -12.04
N VAL A 293 31.74 5.62 -13.31
CA VAL A 293 32.70 5.79 -14.42
C VAL A 293 33.17 7.26 -14.49
N ALA A 294 32.23 8.21 -14.45
CA ALA A 294 32.55 9.64 -14.50
C ALA A 294 33.42 10.09 -13.33
N ASN A 295 33.09 9.70 -12.09
CA ASN A 295 33.89 10.05 -10.91
C ASN A 295 35.31 9.46 -10.97
N ARG A 296 35.51 8.30 -11.60
CA ARG A 296 36.85 7.72 -11.81
C ARG A 296 37.66 8.47 -12.85
N GLU A 297 37.05 8.91 -13.96
CA GLU A 297 37.74 9.78 -14.92
C GLU A 297 38.06 11.16 -14.30
N LEU A 298 37.20 11.69 -13.41
CA LEU A 298 37.49 12.91 -12.64
C LEU A 298 38.65 12.72 -11.66
N VAL A 299 38.78 11.55 -11.00
CA VAL A 299 39.96 11.23 -10.18
C VAL A 299 41.23 11.19 -11.05
N ARG A 300 41.21 10.52 -12.21
CA ARG A 300 42.35 10.48 -13.13
C ARG A 300 42.75 11.87 -13.64
N ALA A 301 41.77 12.71 -13.96
CA ALA A 301 42.00 14.11 -14.34
C ALA A 301 42.60 14.93 -13.18
N GLY A 302 42.12 14.75 -11.95
CA GLY A 302 42.66 15.39 -10.75
C GLY A 302 44.09 14.92 -10.40
N GLU A 303 44.40 13.64 -10.59
CA GLU A 303 45.77 13.12 -10.41
C GLU A 303 46.74 13.70 -11.45
N ALA A 304 46.29 13.87 -12.70
CA ALA A 304 47.06 14.56 -13.73
C ALA A 304 47.27 16.06 -13.39
N ASP A 305 46.25 16.76 -12.89
CA ASP A 305 46.35 18.16 -12.46
C ASP A 305 47.33 18.34 -11.30
N VAL A 306 47.22 17.53 -10.23
CA VAL A 306 48.16 17.54 -9.09
C VAL A 306 49.59 17.28 -9.56
N ASN A 307 49.81 16.30 -10.45
CA ASN A 307 51.14 16.01 -10.98
C ASN A 307 51.73 17.19 -11.77
N VAL A 308 50.93 17.86 -12.61
CA VAL A 308 51.37 19.04 -13.37
C VAL A 308 51.65 20.22 -12.43
N LYS A 309 50.78 20.52 -11.47
CA LYS A 309 50.99 21.62 -10.52
C LYS A 309 52.15 21.37 -9.55
N ARG A 310 52.41 20.11 -9.17
CA ARG A 310 53.57 19.74 -8.35
C ARG A 310 54.88 19.94 -9.09
N GLN A 311 55.00 19.43 -10.32
CA GLN A 311 56.17 19.67 -11.18
C GLN A 311 56.43 21.17 -11.38
N PHE A 312 55.37 21.95 -11.57
CA PHE A 312 55.45 23.40 -11.70
C PHE A 312 55.93 24.09 -10.42
N PHE A 313 55.39 23.71 -9.24
CA PHE A 313 55.85 24.19 -7.94
C PHE A 313 57.34 23.84 -7.70
N ASP A 314 57.75 22.60 -7.95
CA ASP A 314 59.14 22.14 -7.79
C ASP A 314 60.10 22.92 -8.70
N GLU A 315 59.63 23.40 -9.85
CA GLU A 315 60.39 24.26 -10.75
C GLU A 315 60.46 25.72 -10.25
N GLN A 316 59.34 26.31 -9.81
CA GLN A 316 59.34 27.67 -9.26
C GLN A 316 60.18 27.76 -7.98
N HIS A 317 60.11 26.76 -7.09
CA HIS A 317 60.92 26.68 -5.86
C HIS A 317 62.43 26.75 -6.18
N ARG A 318 62.91 25.90 -7.11
CA ARG A 318 64.30 25.92 -7.57
C ARG A 318 64.70 27.26 -8.20
N ARG A 319 63.78 27.93 -8.91
CA ARG A 319 64.02 29.27 -9.48
C ARG A 319 64.11 30.36 -8.40
N VAL A 320 63.39 30.24 -7.28
CA VAL A 320 63.53 31.14 -6.11
C VAL A 320 64.84 30.88 -5.35
N GLU A 321 65.23 29.62 -5.14
CA GLU A 321 66.49 29.25 -4.45
C GLU A 321 67.73 29.87 -5.13
N VAL A 322 67.74 29.96 -6.46
CA VAL A 322 68.81 30.60 -7.23
C VAL A 322 68.61 32.11 -7.47
N GLY A 323 67.59 32.72 -6.84
CA GLY A 323 67.30 34.15 -6.91
C GLY A 323 66.73 34.64 -8.26
N ALA A 324 66.24 33.74 -9.12
CA ALA A 324 65.75 34.03 -10.46
C ALA A 324 64.22 34.29 -10.52
N LEU A 325 63.50 34.15 -9.41
CA LEU A 325 62.05 34.34 -9.29
C LEU A 325 61.71 35.03 -7.95
N ALA A 326 60.57 35.74 -7.89
CA ALA A 326 60.09 36.35 -6.66
C ALA A 326 59.46 35.29 -5.71
N PRO A 327 59.67 35.39 -4.38
CA PRO A 327 59.03 34.48 -3.41
C PRO A 327 57.50 34.49 -3.42
N LEU A 328 56.87 35.53 -3.97
CA LEU A 328 55.42 35.60 -4.16
C LEU A 328 54.92 34.53 -5.15
N ASP A 329 55.65 34.30 -6.26
CA ASP A 329 55.24 33.35 -7.30
C ASP A 329 55.30 31.90 -6.79
N GLU A 330 56.27 31.57 -5.93
CA GLU A 330 56.35 30.30 -5.22
C GLU A 330 55.12 30.09 -4.31
N LYS A 331 54.71 31.13 -3.57
CA LYS A 331 53.54 31.05 -2.67
C LYS A 331 52.21 30.92 -3.45
N LEU A 332 52.11 31.54 -4.62
CA LEU A 332 50.98 31.34 -5.54
C LEU A 332 50.95 29.90 -6.09
N ALA A 333 52.10 29.37 -6.53
CA ALA A 333 52.20 27.98 -6.98
C ALA A 333 51.88 26.97 -5.85
N GLN A 334 52.33 27.26 -4.62
CA GLN A 334 52.03 26.44 -3.43
C GLN A 334 50.52 26.42 -3.12
N ALA A 335 49.84 27.57 -3.21
CA ALA A 335 48.40 27.66 -2.98
C ALA A 335 47.59 26.89 -4.05
N GLU A 336 48.00 26.99 -5.32
CA GLU A 336 47.36 26.29 -6.43
C GLU A 336 47.56 24.77 -6.40
N LEU A 337 48.72 24.29 -5.93
CA LEU A 337 48.96 22.89 -5.65
C LEU A 337 48.05 22.38 -4.51
N ALA A 338 47.98 23.10 -3.40
CA ALA A 338 47.12 22.73 -2.26
C ALA A 338 45.63 22.68 -2.64
N LEU A 339 45.17 23.59 -3.50
CA LEU A 339 43.81 23.58 -4.04
C LEU A 339 43.56 22.36 -4.94
N SER A 340 44.53 21.98 -5.77
CA SER A 340 44.45 20.78 -6.61
C SER A 340 44.41 19.50 -5.78
N GLU A 341 45.23 19.40 -4.74
CA GLU A 341 45.21 18.28 -3.80
C GLU A 341 43.86 18.17 -3.07
N LEU A 342 43.28 19.28 -2.62
CA LEU A 342 41.93 19.34 -2.04
C LEU A 342 40.85 18.85 -3.03
N ASN A 343 40.93 19.27 -4.29
CA ASN A 343 40.01 18.84 -5.35
C ASN A 343 40.15 17.34 -5.64
N LEU A 344 41.38 16.81 -5.68
CA LEU A 344 41.64 15.38 -5.83
C LEU A 344 41.10 14.57 -4.65
N HIS A 345 41.29 15.03 -3.41
CA HIS A 345 40.70 14.37 -2.23
C HIS A 345 39.16 14.35 -2.30
N THR A 346 38.55 15.43 -2.78
CA THR A 346 37.09 15.52 -3.00
C THR A 346 36.62 14.57 -4.10
N ALA A 347 37.32 14.52 -5.24
CA ALA A 347 37.01 13.60 -6.33
C ALA A 347 37.14 12.12 -5.90
N ARG A 348 38.20 11.78 -5.14
CA ARG A 348 38.39 10.44 -4.58
C ARG A 348 37.26 10.04 -3.63
N LYS A 349 36.82 10.96 -2.76
CA LYS A 349 35.65 10.74 -1.90
C LYS A 349 34.40 10.45 -2.74
N ASN A 350 34.10 11.29 -3.73
CA ASN A 350 32.93 11.12 -4.60
C ASN A 350 32.95 9.79 -5.38
N ALA A 351 34.14 9.30 -5.77
CA ALA A 351 34.29 7.98 -6.38
C ALA A 351 33.98 6.83 -5.40
N VAL A 352 34.43 6.92 -4.14
CA VAL A 352 34.11 5.93 -3.09
C VAL A 352 32.62 5.96 -2.74
N ASP A 353 32.03 7.15 -2.60
CA ASP A 353 30.60 7.33 -2.32
C ASP A 353 29.73 6.73 -3.46
N ALA A 354 30.09 6.99 -4.73
CA ALA A 354 29.40 6.41 -5.89
C ALA A 354 29.57 4.88 -6.00
N GLU A 355 30.73 4.34 -5.59
CA GLU A 355 30.96 2.89 -5.56
C GLU A 355 30.13 2.21 -4.47
N ALA A 356 29.94 2.86 -3.32
CA ALA A 356 29.04 2.37 -2.29
C ALA A 356 27.58 2.31 -2.77
N VAL A 357 27.11 3.32 -3.52
CA VAL A 357 25.76 3.32 -4.13
C VAL A 357 25.59 2.15 -5.10
N LEU A 358 26.52 1.98 -6.06
CA LEU A 358 26.44 0.87 -7.02
C LEU A 358 26.50 -0.51 -6.32
N LYS A 359 27.39 -0.67 -5.33
CA LYS A 359 27.47 -1.90 -4.51
C LYS A 359 26.17 -2.22 -3.79
N GLY A 360 25.42 -1.21 -3.33
CA GLY A 360 24.13 -1.38 -2.67
C GLY A 360 23.03 -1.88 -3.61
N LEU A 361 23.09 -1.54 -4.90
CA LEU A 361 22.11 -1.96 -5.90
C LEU A 361 22.35 -3.40 -6.42
N ILE A 362 23.62 -3.81 -6.54
CA ILE A 362 24.02 -5.07 -7.20
C ILE A 362 24.30 -6.25 -6.24
N HIS A 363 24.23 -6.06 -4.91
CA HIS A 363 24.57 -7.09 -3.93
C HIS A 363 23.53 -7.29 -2.83
N ASP A 364 23.38 -8.55 -2.41
CA ASP A 364 22.55 -8.99 -1.30
C ASP A 364 23.22 -8.78 0.07
N ASN A 365 24.56 -8.79 0.15
CA ASN A 365 25.34 -8.60 1.36
C ASN A 365 26.39 -7.48 1.21
N PHE A 366 25.92 -6.23 1.27
CA PHE A 366 26.77 -5.04 1.27
C PHE A 366 27.88 -5.11 2.35
N ILE A 367 27.53 -5.52 3.57
CA ILE A 367 28.44 -5.56 4.73
C ILE A 367 29.64 -6.49 4.47
N GLY A 368 29.41 -7.65 3.85
CA GLY A 368 30.47 -8.59 3.49
C GLY A 368 31.39 -8.12 2.35
N ARG A 369 30.98 -7.11 1.56
CA ARG A 369 31.70 -6.65 0.36
C ARG A 369 32.20 -5.19 0.43
N ILE A 370 32.13 -4.54 1.61
CA ILE A 370 32.64 -3.17 1.82
C ILE A 370 34.07 -2.99 1.27
N ASN A 371 34.96 -3.96 1.55
CA ASN A 371 36.39 -3.93 1.18
C ASN A 371 36.73 -4.47 -0.22
N THR A 372 35.74 -4.89 -1.03
CA THR A 372 35.99 -5.26 -2.44
C THR A 372 36.06 -4.00 -3.30
N HIS A 373 36.92 -3.94 -4.32
CA HIS A 373 36.93 -2.82 -5.26
C HIS A 373 36.33 -3.27 -6.59
N LEU A 374 35.38 -2.51 -7.13
CA LEU A 374 34.91 -2.75 -8.49
C LEU A 374 35.95 -2.19 -9.47
N ASP A 375 36.20 -2.85 -10.60
CA ASP A 375 36.89 -2.23 -11.73
C ASP A 375 35.95 -2.19 -12.93
N LEU A 376 35.82 -1.03 -13.57
CA LEU A 376 34.78 -0.81 -14.57
C LEU A 376 35.39 -0.93 -15.96
N THR A 377 34.87 -1.87 -16.75
CA THR A 377 35.46 -2.23 -18.05
C THR A 377 34.93 -1.36 -19.19
N ASP A 378 33.65 -0.97 -19.14
CA ASP A 378 33.04 -0.14 -20.19
C ASP A 378 33.47 1.33 -20.12
N ARG A 379 33.70 1.91 -21.31
CA ARG A 379 33.89 3.35 -21.49
C ARG A 379 32.56 4.02 -21.84
N MET A 380 32.37 5.26 -21.38
CA MET A 380 31.24 6.07 -21.83
C MET A 380 31.36 6.38 -23.33
N LEU A 381 30.50 5.76 -24.14
CA LEU A 381 30.44 6.00 -25.58
C LEU A 381 29.35 7.02 -25.90
N ALA A 382 29.55 7.78 -26.97
CA ALA A 382 28.57 8.72 -27.50
C ALA A 382 28.10 8.21 -28.87
N ILE A 383 27.04 7.39 -28.88
CA ILE A 383 26.44 6.82 -30.09
C ILE A 383 25.30 7.75 -30.56
N PRO A 384 25.24 8.19 -31.83
CA PRO A 384 24.24 9.16 -32.29
C PRO A 384 22.81 8.62 -32.15
N PRO A 385 21.87 9.40 -31.60
CA PRO A 385 20.51 8.94 -31.37
C PRO A 385 19.69 8.99 -32.66
N GLN A 386 19.45 7.84 -33.27
CA GLN A 386 18.45 7.68 -34.33
C GLN A 386 17.06 7.58 -33.67
N LEU A 387 16.45 8.73 -33.36
CA LEU A 387 15.15 8.76 -32.69
C LEU A 387 14.31 9.97 -33.09
N GLU A 388 13.10 9.71 -33.59
CA GLU A 388 12.06 10.73 -33.72
C GLU A 388 11.18 10.79 -32.46
N LEU A 389 10.75 12.00 -32.09
CA LEU A 389 9.93 12.22 -30.89
C LEU A 389 8.57 11.50 -30.98
N PHE A 390 8.02 11.38 -32.19
CA PHE A 390 6.74 10.70 -32.41
C PHE A 390 6.83 9.19 -32.14
N ASP A 391 7.88 8.53 -32.60
CA ASP A 391 8.12 7.11 -32.33
C ASP A 391 8.36 6.87 -30.83
N ALA A 392 9.15 7.74 -30.18
CA ALA A 392 9.37 7.67 -28.74
C ALA A 392 8.08 7.80 -27.92
N PHE A 393 7.17 8.70 -28.32
CA PHE A 393 5.85 8.85 -27.70
C PHE A 393 4.95 7.63 -27.94
N LYS A 394 4.96 7.08 -29.15
CA LYS A 394 4.18 5.88 -29.48
C LYS A 394 4.64 4.68 -28.64
N GLU A 395 5.94 4.43 -28.57
CA GLU A 395 6.50 3.38 -27.70
C GLU A 395 6.11 3.59 -26.23
N ALA A 396 6.21 4.82 -25.72
CA ALA A 396 5.79 5.14 -24.35
C ALA A 396 4.28 4.91 -24.10
N THR A 397 3.43 5.14 -25.09
CA THR A 397 1.97 4.95 -24.97
C THR A 397 1.55 3.48 -24.99
N ASP A 398 2.33 2.64 -25.68
CA ASP A 398 2.05 1.22 -25.88
C ASP A 398 2.73 0.33 -24.81
N LYS A 399 4.01 0.57 -24.51
CA LYS A 399 4.87 -0.34 -23.71
C LYS A 399 4.94 -0.01 -22.22
N ARG A 400 4.69 1.23 -21.81
CA ARG A 400 4.95 1.70 -20.44
C ARG A 400 3.97 1.06 -19.42
N PRO A 401 4.45 0.31 -18.40
CA PRO A 401 3.56 -0.50 -17.57
C PRO A 401 2.60 0.29 -16.65
N ASP A 402 2.97 1.51 -16.24
CA ASP A 402 2.13 2.37 -15.40
C ASP A 402 0.84 2.85 -16.12
N LEU A 403 0.95 3.22 -17.40
CA LEU A 403 -0.20 3.50 -18.28
C LEU A 403 -1.09 2.26 -18.46
N GLN A 404 -0.49 1.09 -18.66
CA GLN A 404 -1.24 -0.17 -18.77
C GLN A 404 -1.98 -0.47 -17.45
N ALA A 405 -1.32 -0.35 -16.29
CA ALA A 405 -1.93 -0.54 -14.98
C ALA A 405 -3.09 0.46 -14.76
N GLN A 406 -2.92 1.73 -15.12
CA GLN A 406 -3.97 2.75 -14.98
C GLN A 406 -5.17 2.50 -15.92
N ARG A 407 -4.95 1.97 -17.15
CA ARG A 407 -6.03 1.49 -18.03
C ARG A 407 -6.80 0.32 -17.39
N ILE A 408 -6.11 -0.59 -16.71
CA ILE A 408 -6.72 -1.74 -16.01
C ILE A 408 -7.47 -1.31 -14.74
N ARG A 409 -7.00 -0.29 -14.01
CA ARG A 409 -7.74 0.36 -12.91
C ARG A 409 -9.05 0.98 -13.41
N LEU A 410 -9.06 1.57 -14.60
CA LEU A 410 -10.30 2.01 -15.26
C LEU A 410 -11.23 0.84 -15.63
N GLU A 411 -10.71 -0.32 -16.04
CA GLU A 411 -11.53 -1.52 -16.25
C GLU A 411 -12.17 -2.03 -14.95
N GLN A 412 -11.46 -2.04 -13.83
CA GLN A 412 -12.02 -2.42 -12.52
C GLN A 412 -13.27 -1.61 -12.20
N LEU A 413 -13.23 -0.29 -12.44
CA LEU A 413 -14.38 0.59 -12.24
C LEU A 413 -15.51 0.36 -13.25
N GLN A 414 -15.21 -0.13 -14.46
CA GLN A 414 -16.26 -0.58 -15.39
C GLN A 414 -16.93 -1.87 -14.93
N ILE A 415 -16.20 -2.78 -14.27
CA ILE A 415 -16.76 -4.00 -13.67
C ILE A 415 -17.64 -3.62 -12.46
N GLN A 416 -17.15 -2.72 -11.59
CA GLN A 416 -17.94 -2.17 -10.47
C GLN A 416 -19.22 -1.49 -10.97
N LEU A 417 -19.14 -0.66 -12.01
CA LEU A 417 -20.29 0.03 -12.59
C LEU A 417 -21.35 -0.94 -13.12
N LYS A 418 -20.94 -2.07 -13.71
CA LYS A 418 -21.84 -3.15 -14.15
C LYS A 418 -22.53 -3.83 -12.96
N TYR A 419 -21.80 -4.04 -11.85
CA TYR A 419 -22.39 -4.57 -10.61
C TYR A 419 -23.38 -3.59 -9.97
N ASP A 420 -23.03 -2.31 -9.81
CA ASP A 420 -23.93 -1.31 -9.20
C ASP A 420 -25.19 -1.08 -10.05
N PHE A 421 -25.08 -1.20 -11.38
CA PHE A 421 -26.24 -1.23 -12.26
C PHE A 421 -27.09 -2.49 -12.05
N ASN A 422 -26.48 -3.67 -11.85
CA ASN A 422 -27.20 -4.90 -11.52
C ASN A 422 -27.96 -4.80 -10.18
N GLN A 423 -27.44 -4.04 -9.20
CA GLN A 423 -28.12 -3.82 -7.91
C GLN A 423 -29.39 -2.97 -8.02
N LEU A 424 -29.68 -2.33 -9.16
CA LEU A 424 -30.95 -1.64 -9.41
C LEU A 424 -32.11 -2.58 -9.80
N PHE A 425 -31.84 -3.83 -10.14
CA PHE A 425 -32.92 -4.78 -10.43
C PHE A 425 -33.55 -5.31 -9.14
N PRO A 426 -34.85 -5.65 -9.13
CA PRO A 426 -35.45 -6.46 -8.07
C PRO A 426 -34.70 -7.78 -7.87
N ALA A 427 -34.63 -8.27 -6.63
CA ALA A 427 -34.25 -9.66 -6.38
C ALA A 427 -35.45 -10.55 -6.69
N LEU A 428 -35.37 -11.30 -7.78
CA LEU A 428 -36.30 -12.37 -8.12
C LEU A 428 -35.52 -13.68 -8.01
N ASP A 429 -35.86 -14.49 -7.02
CA ASP A 429 -35.19 -15.78 -6.76
C ASP A 429 -36.18 -16.92 -6.99
N VAL A 430 -35.77 -17.94 -7.77
CA VAL A 430 -36.43 -19.25 -7.76
C VAL A 430 -35.90 -20.01 -6.56
N PHE A 431 -36.79 -20.62 -5.78
CA PHE A 431 -36.39 -21.55 -4.73
C PHE A 431 -37.19 -22.84 -4.80
N GLY A 432 -36.55 -23.94 -4.39
CA GLY A 432 -37.16 -25.25 -4.18
C GLY A 432 -36.63 -25.86 -2.89
N THR A 433 -37.52 -26.50 -2.14
CA THR A 433 -37.23 -27.30 -0.96
C THR A 433 -37.84 -28.67 -1.15
N TYR A 434 -37.08 -29.71 -0.86
CA TYR A 434 -37.55 -31.09 -0.79
C TYR A 434 -37.01 -31.73 0.49
N GLY A 435 -37.86 -32.39 1.26
CA GLY A 435 -37.51 -32.97 2.53
C GLY A 435 -38.32 -34.20 2.87
N LEU A 436 -37.79 -34.96 3.82
CA LEU A 436 -38.36 -36.17 4.36
C LEU A 436 -38.35 -36.04 5.87
N ASN A 437 -39.52 -36.16 6.48
CA ASN A 437 -39.70 -36.14 7.92
C ASN A 437 -40.07 -37.55 8.41
N GLY A 438 -39.80 -37.83 9.68
CA GLY A 438 -40.30 -38.98 10.41
C GLY A 438 -40.51 -38.62 11.88
N LEU A 439 -41.49 -39.25 12.54
CA LEU A 439 -41.89 -38.93 13.91
C LEU A 439 -42.38 -40.20 14.62
N ASP A 440 -41.66 -40.62 15.65
CA ASP A 440 -41.99 -41.82 16.44
C ASP A 440 -41.63 -41.56 17.91
N LEU A 441 -42.03 -42.46 18.81
CA LEU A 441 -41.63 -42.50 20.21
C LEU A 441 -40.14 -42.88 20.38
N ASN A 442 -39.48 -43.36 19.33
CA ASN A 442 -38.04 -43.69 19.37
C ASN A 442 -37.30 -43.30 18.07
N LEU A 443 -36.02 -42.97 18.20
CA LEU A 443 -35.15 -42.56 17.08
C LEU A 443 -35.16 -43.53 15.90
N ARG A 444 -35.21 -44.84 16.16
CA ARG A 444 -35.14 -45.86 15.11
C ARG A 444 -36.41 -45.88 14.26
N GLY A 445 -37.58 -45.72 14.89
CA GLY A 445 -38.85 -45.60 14.20
C GLY A 445 -38.94 -44.32 13.37
N ALA A 446 -38.52 -43.18 13.93
CA ALA A 446 -38.51 -41.90 13.22
C ALA A 446 -37.57 -41.94 12.00
N LEU A 447 -36.40 -42.58 12.11
CA LEU A 447 -35.50 -42.87 10.98
C LEU A 447 -36.12 -43.81 9.94
N GLU A 448 -36.88 -44.81 10.37
CA GLU A 448 -37.55 -45.76 9.49
C GLU A 448 -38.67 -45.08 8.69
N ASP A 449 -39.49 -44.24 9.32
CA ASP A 449 -40.52 -43.43 8.66
C ASP A 449 -39.95 -42.51 7.58
N GLN A 450 -38.84 -41.83 7.89
CA GLN A 450 -38.13 -40.98 6.96
C GLN A 450 -37.57 -41.79 5.78
N ARG A 451 -37.00 -42.98 6.05
CA ARG A 451 -36.48 -43.90 5.03
C ARG A 451 -37.58 -44.43 4.11
N GLN A 452 -38.75 -44.76 4.67
CA GLN A 452 -39.94 -45.17 3.92
C GLN A 452 -40.60 -44.00 3.18
N ARG A 453 -40.21 -42.76 3.50
CA ARG A 453 -40.75 -41.50 2.94
C ARG A 453 -42.22 -41.30 3.29
N ASN A 454 -42.62 -41.72 4.48
CA ASN A 454 -44.02 -41.67 4.94
C ASN A 454 -44.54 -40.23 5.11
N ILE A 455 -43.65 -39.27 5.41
CA ILE A 455 -43.98 -37.85 5.60
C ILE A 455 -43.09 -36.96 4.70
N PRO A 456 -43.34 -36.92 3.37
CA PRO A 456 -42.58 -36.08 2.46
C PRO A 456 -43.07 -34.62 2.53
N GLN A 457 -42.12 -33.68 2.46
CA GLN A 457 -42.39 -32.25 2.41
C GLN A 457 -41.72 -31.66 1.17
N TYR A 458 -42.46 -30.90 0.37
CA TYR A 458 -41.86 -30.16 -0.74
C TYR A 458 -42.53 -28.80 -0.93
N SER A 459 -41.75 -27.83 -1.41
CA SER A 459 -42.26 -26.54 -1.85
C SER A 459 -41.37 -26.00 -2.96
N PHE A 460 -41.96 -25.22 -3.86
CA PHE A 460 -41.23 -24.45 -4.86
C PHE A 460 -41.94 -23.12 -5.05
N GLY A 461 -41.19 -22.08 -5.39
CA GLY A 461 -41.77 -20.74 -5.50
C GLY A 461 -40.82 -19.70 -6.07
N LEU A 462 -41.39 -18.51 -6.28
CA LEU A 462 -40.69 -17.31 -6.67
C LEU A 462 -40.73 -16.32 -5.51
N ALA A 463 -39.57 -15.84 -5.08
CA ALA A 463 -39.46 -14.77 -4.09
C ALA A 463 -39.06 -13.47 -4.79
N LEU A 464 -39.91 -12.45 -4.74
CA LEU A 464 -39.63 -11.11 -5.27
C LEU A 464 -39.42 -10.13 -4.12
N THR A 465 -38.20 -9.59 -3.99
CA THR A 465 -37.84 -8.57 -2.98
C THR A 465 -37.26 -7.34 -3.65
N THR A 466 -37.84 -6.16 -3.40
CA THR A 466 -37.33 -4.88 -3.90
C THR A 466 -37.59 -3.74 -2.90
N PRO A 467 -36.55 -2.96 -2.51
CA PRO A 467 -36.76 -1.76 -1.69
C PRO A 467 -37.33 -0.64 -2.56
N LEU A 468 -38.49 -0.10 -2.18
CA LEU A 468 -39.28 0.82 -3.03
C LEU A 468 -38.51 2.05 -3.54
N THR A 469 -37.65 2.65 -2.71
CA THR A 469 -36.94 3.89 -3.06
C THR A 469 -35.57 3.67 -3.71
N MET A 470 -34.96 2.49 -3.50
CA MET A 470 -33.60 2.13 -3.92
C MET A 470 -32.53 3.21 -3.63
N TRP A 471 -32.69 4.03 -2.57
CA TRP A 471 -31.84 5.21 -2.35
C TRP A 471 -30.35 4.89 -2.25
N ARG A 472 -30.00 3.77 -1.58
CA ARG A 472 -28.61 3.30 -1.49
C ARG A 472 -28.04 2.93 -2.86
N GLU A 473 -28.69 2.04 -3.60
CA GLU A 473 -28.20 1.54 -4.89
C GLU A 473 -28.07 2.67 -5.93
N ARG A 474 -29.05 3.58 -5.97
CA ARG A 474 -29.04 4.75 -6.86
C ARG A 474 -27.87 5.70 -6.58
N ASN A 475 -27.51 5.89 -5.31
CA ASN A 475 -26.39 6.74 -4.93
C ASN A 475 -25.04 6.02 -5.07
N ASN A 476 -24.97 4.70 -4.84
CA ASN A 476 -23.80 3.88 -5.18
C ASN A 476 -23.49 3.99 -6.68
N LEU A 477 -24.49 3.79 -7.55
CA LEU A 477 -24.31 3.94 -9.01
C LEU A 477 -23.84 5.35 -9.40
N LYS A 478 -24.34 6.41 -8.76
CA LYS A 478 -23.87 7.79 -9.00
C LYS A 478 -22.42 7.97 -8.55
N SER A 479 -22.06 7.44 -7.37
CA SER A 479 -20.70 7.46 -6.84
C SER A 479 -19.72 6.77 -7.79
N THR A 480 -20.02 5.55 -8.24
CA THR A 480 -19.17 4.80 -9.17
C THR A 480 -19.08 5.48 -10.55
N LYS A 481 -20.14 6.15 -11.02
CA LYS A 481 -20.07 7.01 -12.22
C LYS A 481 -19.12 8.20 -12.04
N ALA A 482 -19.14 8.86 -10.88
CA ALA A 482 -18.23 9.95 -10.56
C ALA A 482 -16.77 9.45 -10.42
N ALA A 483 -16.56 8.33 -9.73
CA ALA A 483 -15.24 7.69 -9.62
C ALA A 483 -14.68 7.29 -11.00
N LYS A 484 -15.49 6.70 -11.88
CA LYS A 484 -15.10 6.42 -13.28
C LYS A 484 -14.71 7.70 -14.02
N ALA A 485 -15.47 8.79 -13.85
CA ALA A 485 -15.16 10.07 -14.49
C ALA A 485 -13.85 10.67 -13.97
N GLN A 486 -13.60 10.61 -12.66
CA GLN A 486 -12.33 11.00 -12.03
C GLN A 486 -11.15 10.19 -12.57
N GLU A 487 -11.32 8.88 -12.74
CA GLU A 487 -10.24 7.99 -13.17
C GLU A 487 -9.92 8.08 -14.67
N ILE A 488 -10.90 8.46 -15.49
CA ILE A 488 -10.65 8.92 -16.87
C ILE A 488 -9.80 10.20 -16.87
N ARG A 489 -9.98 11.11 -15.91
CA ARG A 489 -9.13 12.32 -15.79
C ARG A 489 -7.74 11.99 -15.28
N ARG A 490 -7.60 11.04 -14.33
CA ARG A 490 -6.30 10.53 -13.88
C ARG A 490 -5.51 9.86 -15.01
N LEU A 491 -6.16 9.03 -15.82
CA LEU A 491 -5.54 8.43 -17.01
C LEU A 491 -5.03 9.51 -17.98
N LYS A 492 -5.85 10.53 -18.29
CA LYS A 492 -5.42 11.63 -19.17
C LYS A 492 -4.26 12.45 -18.61
N ALA A 493 -4.29 12.75 -17.30
CA ALA A 493 -3.20 13.46 -16.65
C ALA A 493 -1.89 12.64 -16.66
N LEU A 494 -1.98 11.31 -16.56
CA LEU A 494 -0.83 10.41 -16.71
C LEU A 494 -0.34 10.36 -18.16
N GLU A 495 -1.23 10.30 -19.16
CA GLU A 495 -0.87 10.40 -20.59
C GLU A 495 -0.16 11.73 -20.90
N GLU A 496 -0.65 12.86 -20.38
CA GLU A 496 -0.01 14.17 -20.50
C GLU A 496 1.36 14.23 -19.81
N LEU A 497 1.50 13.64 -18.61
CA LEU A 497 2.78 13.53 -17.89
C LEU A 497 3.80 12.69 -18.68
N VAL A 498 3.37 11.57 -19.26
CA VAL A 498 4.23 10.70 -20.08
C VAL A 498 4.78 11.44 -21.30
N VAL A 499 3.96 12.27 -21.96
CA VAL A 499 4.43 13.15 -23.05
C VAL A 499 5.52 14.09 -22.54
N GLN A 500 5.26 14.80 -21.43
CA GLN A 500 6.20 15.78 -20.86
C GLN A 500 7.54 15.14 -20.45
N GLU A 501 7.50 13.96 -19.83
CA GLU A 501 8.70 13.23 -19.42
C GLU A 501 9.54 12.78 -20.63
N VAL A 502 8.92 12.17 -21.64
CA VAL A 502 9.64 11.72 -22.85
C VAL A 502 10.22 12.90 -23.62
N ASP A 503 9.42 13.96 -23.82
CA ASP A 503 9.83 15.21 -24.49
C ASP A 503 11.00 15.92 -23.77
N PHE A 504 10.97 15.95 -22.42
CA PHE A 504 12.09 16.45 -21.61
C PHE A 504 13.36 15.63 -21.83
N GLN A 505 13.29 14.28 -21.75
CA GLN A 505 14.47 13.44 -21.92
C GLN A 505 15.03 13.45 -23.34
N VAL A 506 14.18 13.49 -24.37
CA VAL A 506 14.62 13.65 -25.77
C VAL A 506 15.33 14.98 -25.98
N ARG A 507 14.81 16.08 -25.39
CA ARG A 507 15.52 17.39 -25.41
C ARG A 507 16.84 17.35 -24.67
N LEU A 508 16.89 16.77 -23.48
CA LEU A 508 18.12 16.67 -22.68
C LEU A 508 19.20 15.91 -23.45
N MET A 509 18.88 14.71 -23.95
CA MET A 509 19.75 13.88 -24.79
C MET A 509 20.24 14.63 -26.06
N ARG A 510 19.35 15.32 -26.78
CA ARG A 510 19.74 16.09 -27.98
C ARG A 510 20.63 17.28 -27.62
N THR A 511 20.42 17.89 -26.46
CA THR A 511 21.19 19.05 -26.00
C THR A 511 22.59 18.65 -25.56
N THR A 512 22.73 17.61 -24.74
CA THR A 512 24.04 17.06 -24.32
C THR A 512 24.82 16.49 -25.51
N TRP A 513 24.16 15.84 -26.47
CA TRP A 513 24.76 15.42 -27.74
C TRP A 513 25.37 16.59 -28.53
N ASN A 514 24.64 17.70 -28.65
CA ASN A 514 25.10 18.88 -29.40
C ASN A 514 26.21 19.65 -28.66
N ILE A 515 26.24 19.63 -27.33
CA ILE A 515 27.25 20.31 -26.50
C ILE A 515 28.56 19.51 -26.44
N LEU A 516 28.51 18.18 -26.41
CA LEU A 516 29.68 17.30 -26.30
C LEU A 516 30.82 17.60 -27.31
N PRO A 517 30.59 17.78 -28.63
CA PRO A 517 31.66 18.13 -29.57
C PRO A 517 32.23 19.53 -29.32
N LEU A 518 31.43 20.48 -28.81
CA LEU A 518 31.89 21.84 -28.47
C LEU A 518 32.81 21.80 -27.24
N LEU A 519 32.50 20.98 -26.24
CA LEU A 519 33.35 20.79 -25.07
C LEU A 519 34.66 20.08 -25.41
N ARG A 520 34.63 19.05 -26.27
CA ARG A 520 35.85 18.43 -26.82
C ARG A 520 36.76 19.44 -27.52
N GLN A 521 36.15 20.32 -28.31
CA GLN A 521 36.88 21.40 -28.98
C GLN A 521 37.44 22.42 -27.98
N ARG A 522 36.70 22.77 -26.92
CA ARG A 522 37.20 23.63 -25.82
C ARG A 522 38.35 22.99 -25.06
N VAL A 523 38.28 21.70 -24.71
CA VAL A 523 39.39 20.97 -24.07
C VAL A 523 40.62 21.06 -24.95
N LYS A 524 40.51 20.71 -26.23
CA LYS A 524 41.65 20.82 -27.17
C LYS A 524 42.24 22.23 -27.24
N TYR A 525 41.40 23.25 -27.37
CA TYR A 525 41.89 24.64 -27.41
C TYR A 525 42.56 25.08 -26.10
N GLN A 526 42.14 24.58 -24.94
CA GLN A 526 42.80 24.84 -23.67
C GLN A 526 44.10 24.04 -23.49
N GLU A 527 44.20 22.85 -24.08
CA GLU A 527 45.48 22.10 -24.16
C GLU A 527 46.50 22.84 -25.02
N ASP A 528 46.10 23.25 -26.23
CA ASP A 528 46.93 24.05 -27.15
C ASP A 528 47.36 25.39 -26.50
N ALA A 529 46.44 26.06 -25.79
CA ALA A 529 46.72 27.30 -25.06
C ALA A 529 47.69 27.10 -23.89
N LEU A 530 47.54 26.03 -23.10
CA LEU A 530 48.43 25.71 -21.98
C LEU A 530 49.86 25.43 -22.47
N GLU A 531 50.01 24.71 -23.57
CA GLU A 531 51.33 24.45 -24.16
C GLU A 531 51.98 25.74 -24.69
N ALA A 532 51.19 26.60 -25.34
CA ALA A 532 51.66 27.90 -25.82
C ALA A 532 52.07 28.84 -24.67
N GLU A 533 51.32 28.87 -23.57
CA GLU A 533 51.60 29.77 -22.45
C GLU A 533 52.82 29.32 -21.63
N LYS A 534 53.02 28.01 -21.45
CA LYS A 534 54.25 27.45 -20.88
C LYS A 534 55.48 27.89 -21.68
N LYS A 535 55.46 27.73 -23.01
CA LYS A 535 56.55 28.19 -23.90
C LYS A 535 56.82 29.69 -23.83
N LYS A 536 55.80 30.53 -23.55
CA LYS A 536 56.01 31.97 -23.31
C LYS A 536 56.64 32.25 -21.95
N LEU A 537 56.25 31.52 -20.90
CA LEU A 537 56.85 31.63 -19.57
C LEU A 537 58.34 31.26 -19.61
N ASP A 538 58.70 30.16 -20.28
CA ASP A 538 60.09 29.75 -20.49
C ASP A 538 60.92 30.81 -21.22
N ALA A 539 60.30 31.55 -22.14
CA ALA A 539 60.90 32.68 -22.86
C ALA A 539 60.86 34.01 -22.10
N GLY A 540 60.38 34.04 -20.84
CA GLY A 540 60.27 35.25 -20.02
C GLY A 540 59.20 36.25 -20.49
N LYS A 541 58.22 35.81 -21.30
CA LYS A 541 57.18 36.65 -21.92
C LYS A 541 55.78 36.46 -21.33
N SER A 542 55.65 35.66 -20.26
CA SER A 542 54.40 35.49 -19.51
C SER A 542 54.68 35.37 -18.01
N THR A 543 53.62 35.28 -17.21
CA THR A 543 53.65 35.19 -15.75
C THR A 543 53.20 33.81 -15.28
N THR A 544 53.68 33.42 -14.11
CA THR A 544 53.22 32.21 -13.38
C THR A 544 51.70 32.19 -13.22
N PHE A 545 51.10 33.34 -12.91
CA PHE A 545 49.64 33.50 -12.80
C PHE A 545 48.89 33.08 -14.08
N ASN A 546 49.34 33.53 -15.26
CA ASN A 546 48.68 33.20 -16.53
C ASN A 546 48.70 31.69 -16.82
N VAL A 547 49.85 31.02 -16.58
CA VAL A 547 49.97 29.57 -16.80
C VAL A 547 49.09 28.78 -15.82
N LEU A 548 49.03 29.19 -14.55
CA LEU A 548 48.17 28.58 -13.54
C LEU A 548 46.68 28.79 -13.86
N GLN A 549 46.30 29.97 -14.36
CA GLN A 549 44.93 30.25 -14.79
C GLN A 549 44.50 29.35 -15.96
N ILE A 550 45.30 29.27 -17.03
CA ILE A 550 45.00 28.42 -18.18
C ILE A 550 44.98 26.92 -17.81
N ALA A 551 45.83 26.49 -16.87
CA ALA A 551 45.78 25.13 -16.34
C ALA A 551 44.45 24.84 -15.59
N SER A 552 43.98 25.80 -14.79
CA SER A 552 42.68 25.73 -14.12
C SER A 552 41.52 25.67 -15.13
N ASP A 553 41.54 26.53 -16.16
CA ASP A 553 40.54 26.56 -17.23
C ASP A 553 40.47 25.24 -18.02
N LEU A 554 41.62 24.58 -18.25
CA LEU A 554 41.70 23.26 -18.85
C LEU A 554 41.08 22.18 -17.94
N THR A 555 41.44 22.17 -16.66
CA THR A 555 40.91 21.20 -15.68
C THR A 555 39.40 21.37 -15.49
N GLN A 556 38.88 22.61 -15.54
CA GLN A 556 37.45 22.88 -15.61
C GLN A 556 36.84 22.36 -16.91
N ALA A 557 37.42 22.64 -18.08
CA ALA A 557 36.90 22.18 -19.37
C ALA A 557 36.81 20.64 -19.46
N ARG A 558 37.81 19.92 -18.94
CA ARG A 558 37.80 18.45 -18.85
C ARG A 558 36.70 17.94 -17.91
N THR A 559 36.51 18.60 -16.77
CA THR A 559 35.42 18.29 -15.82
C THR A 559 34.04 18.46 -16.47
N GLU A 560 33.85 19.54 -17.23
CA GLU A 560 32.61 19.78 -18.00
C GLU A 560 32.39 18.75 -19.12
N GLU A 561 33.43 18.31 -19.84
CA GLU A 561 33.30 17.25 -20.85
C GLU A 561 32.89 15.92 -20.21
N ILE A 562 33.58 15.48 -19.15
CA ILE A 562 33.27 14.24 -18.43
C ILE A 562 31.85 14.27 -17.87
N GLY A 563 31.43 15.40 -17.27
CA GLY A 563 30.07 15.61 -16.80
C GLY A 563 29.04 15.51 -17.91
N THR A 564 29.26 16.17 -19.05
CA THR A 564 28.32 16.15 -20.18
C THR A 564 28.24 14.76 -20.83
N LEU A 565 29.35 14.03 -20.89
CA LEU A 565 29.41 12.66 -21.41
C LEU A 565 28.65 11.67 -20.51
N ARG A 566 28.75 11.85 -19.19
CA ARG A 566 27.91 11.15 -18.20
C ARG A 566 26.43 11.48 -18.43
N ASP A 567 26.08 12.76 -18.43
CA ASP A 567 24.70 13.24 -18.54
C ASP A 567 24.02 12.77 -19.83
N TYR A 568 24.78 12.67 -20.93
CA TYR A 568 24.31 12.08 -22.18
C TYR A 568 23.92 10.59 -22.04
N ASN A 569 24.77 9.79 -21.43
CA ASN A 569 24.51 8.36 -21.21
C ASN A 569 23.37 8.13 -20.21
N GLN A 570 23.32 8.94 -19.15
CA GLN A 570 22.22 8.98 -18.18
C GLN A 570 20.88 9.33 -18.84
N ALA A 571 20.86 10.32 -19.74
CA ALA A 571 19.65 10.70 -20.48
C ALA A 571 19.15 9.60 -21.42
N ILE A 572 20.03 8.80 -22.03
CA ILE A 572 19.63 7.63 -22.85
C ILE A 572 19.00 6.53 -21.97
N SER A 573 19.62 6.23 -20.84
CA SER A 573 19.12 5.25 -19.87
C SER A 573 17.71 5.65 -19.38
N GLU A 574 17.59 6.89 -18.90
CA GLU A 574 16.33 7.46 -18.42
C GLU A 574 15.27 7.54 -19.53
N LEU A 575 15.63 7.88 -20.77
CA LEU A 575 14.70 7.87 -21.90
C LEU A 575 14.15 6.46 -22.18
N ASN A 576 14.97 5.41 -22.13
CA ASN A 576 14.49 4.03 -22.30
C ASN A 576 13.53 3.63 -21.16
N PHE A 577 13.82 4.06 -19.93
CA PHE A 577 12.92 3.90 -18.80
C PHE A 577 11.59 4.65 -18.98
N ARG A 578 11.60 5.90 -19.48
CA ARG A 578 10.38 6.68 -19.74
C ARG A 578 9.53 6.16 -20.90
N LYS A 579 10.15 5.50 -21.88
CA LYS A 579 9.46 4.75 -22.95
C LYS A 579 8.94 3.36 -22.52
N GLY A 580 9.47 2.79 -21.44
CA GLY A 580 9.19 1.40 -21.05
C GLY A 580 9.93 0.35 -21.89
N THR A 581 11.00 0.73 -22.60
CA THR A 581 11.78 -0.17 -23.48
C THR A 581 13.01 -0.79 -22.80
N THR A 582 13.22 -0.56 -21.50
CA THR A 582 14.40 -1.02 -20.76
C THR A 582 14.58 -2.54 -20.81
N LEU A 583 13.51 -3.33 -20.61
CA LEU A 583 13.59 -4.80 -20.63
C LEU A 583 13.92 -5.34 -22.04
N GLU A 584 13.30 -4.78 -23.07
CA GLU A 584 13.53 -5.16 -24.47
C GLU A 584 14.99 -4.90 -24.90
N ARG A 585 15.54 -3.73 -24.52
CA ARG A 585 16.92 -3.34 -24.81
C ARG A 585 17.93 -4.35 -24.27
N TRP A 586 17.71 -4.79 -23.03
CA TRP A 586 18.56 -5.75 -22.34
C TRP A 586 18.16 -7.22 -22.57
N ARG A 587 17.17 -7.48 -23.43
CA ARG A 587 16.63 -8.83 -23.74
C ARG A 587 16.19 -9.61 -22.49
N ILE A 588 15.81 -8.91 -21.44
CA ILE A 588 15.31 -9.50 -20.20
C ILE A 588 13.86 -9.89 -20.44
N ASN A 589 13.54 -11.17 -20.29
CA ASN A 589 12.15 -11.60 -20.30
C ASN A 589 11.42 -10.94 -19.13
N PRO A 590 10.22 -10.34 -19.34
CA PRO A 590 9.42 -9.84 -18.24
C PRO A 590 9.10 -10.99 -17.26
N PRO A 591 8.88 -10.69 -15.97
CA PRO A 591 8.55 -11.72 -14.98
C PRO A 591 7.39 -12.58 -15.48
N PRO A 592 7.42 -13.91 -15.23
CA PRO A 592 6.47 -14.85 -15.80
C PRO A 592 5.05 -14.43 -15.41
N ARG A 593 4.25 -14.10 -16.42
CA ARG A 593 2.86 -13.71 -16.24
C ARG A 593 2.10 -14.93 -15.72
N THR A 594 1.29 -14.70 -14.70
CA THR A 594 0.32 -15.68 -14.20
C THR A 594 -0.86 -15.72 -15.17
N ASP A 595 -0.61 -16.31 -16.34
CA ASP A 595 -1.63 -16.44 -17.39
C ASP A 595 -2.86 -17.23 -16.87
N PRO A 596 -4.08 -16.85 -17.31
CA PRO A 596 -5.35 -17.12 -16.61
C PRO A 596 -5.97 -18.52 -16.79
#